data_AF-S1R844-F1
#
_entry.id   AF-S1R844-F1
#
_cell.length_a   1.000
_cell.length_b   1.000
_cell.length_c   1.000
_cell.angle_alpha   90.00
_cell.angle_beta   90.00
_cell.angle_gamma   90.00
#
_symmetry.space_group_name_H-M   'P 1'
#
loop_
_entity.id
_entity.type
_entity.pdbx_description
1 polymer ?
#
loop_
_entity_poly.entity_id
_entity_poly.type
_entity_poly.pdbx_seq_one_letter_code
_entity_poly.pdbx_strand_id
1 'polypeptide(L)'
;MSILPPNKPQTPVDTPRNFFIWGPTMGGKSFLASQFPDPIVFNTDGNAEANTVPSVQIRNIKGVDGKITRSVVDQLDKLIAALQTEKHTYETVVIDVIDDIVVMIEQYICDKEDVETIGDIPYGKGYAAFTNIFQQLVIELKSLPMNVIYISRNASKTEGNIEIEIPSLKEKHQNIVNGNCDLSIQCKKVGKNYIRVAKARRKDYMRDQVDDEKILAILDTITGVFGRSAKTSRKVQDEIVKKLEEQEDVLKVEGNSNGDSKEETNTDTENTDTDTENTKSATKKAKPVAKKKTAPVNQKESTVKPAVNATAQRRIKPKI
;
A
#
# COMPACT_ATOMS: atom_id res chain seq x y z
N MET A 1 14.47 -30.53 -23.78
CA MET A 1 14.80 -30.62 -22.34
C MET A 1 13.59 -30.15 -21.55
N SER A 2 13.36 -30.68 -20.35
CA SER A 2 12.28 -30.18 -19.46
C SER A 2 12.58 -28.74 -19.05
N ILE A 3 11.59 -27.84 -19.12
CA ILE A 3 11.71 -26.43 -18.72
C ILE A 3 11.67 -26.28 -17.19
N LEU A 4 11.16 -27.30 -16.48
CA LEU A 4 11.03 -27.27 -15.02
C LEU A 4 12.34 -27.67 -14.33
N PRO A 5 12.68 -27.04 -13.20
CA PRO A 5 13.85 -27.40 -12.41
C PRO A 5 13.70 -28.81 -11.80
N PRO A 6 14.82 -29.46 -11.42
CA PRO A 6 14.79 -30.72 -10.69
C PRO A 6 14.05 -30.60 -9.36
N ASN A 7 13.23 -31.60 -9.00
CA ASN A 7 12.52 -31.65 -7.73
C ASN A 7 13.47 -32.04 -6.57
N LYS A 8 14.25 -31.06 -6.09
CA LYS A 8 15.15 -31.21 -4.94
C LYS A 8 15.06 -29.97 -4.03
N PRO A 9 15.17 -30.14 -2.70
CA PRO A 9 15.26 -29.00 -1.78
C PRO A 9 16.43 -28.08 -2.15
N GLN A 10 16.23 -26.77 -2.05
CA GLN A 10 17.26 -25.77 -2.25
C GLN A 10 17.63 -25.12 -0.91
N THR A 11 18.89 -24.73 -0.77
CA THR A 11 19.31 -23.86 0.33
C THR A 11 18.76 -22.47 0.07
N PRO A 12 17.99 -21.88 1.00
CA PRO A 12 17.42 -20.57 0.83
C PRO A 12 18.53 -19.50 0.85
N VAL A 13 18.52 -18.64 -0.15
CA VAL A 13 19.23 -17.35 -0.16
C VAL A 13 18.17 -16.30 0.06
N ASP A 14 18.22 -15.66 1.22
CA ASP A 14 17.11 -14.88 1.78
C ASP A 14 17.51 -13.42 2.04
N THR A 15 18.34 -12.85 1.18
CA THR A 15 18.69 -11.43 1.23
C THR A 15 17.47 -10.57 0.90
N PRO A 16 16.98 -9.72 1.84
CA PRO A 16 15.90 -8.79 1.55
C PRO A 16 16.38 -7.73 0.57
N ARG A 17 15.51 -7.34 -0.38
CA ARG A 17 15.83 -6.34 -1.42
C ARG A 17 14.83 -5.19 -1.46
N ASN A 18 13.64 -5.34 -0.88
CA ASN A 18 12.59 -4.32 -0.92
C ASN A 18 12.27 -3.80 0.48
N PHE A 19 12.37 -2.49 0.71
CA PHE A 19 12.28 -1.89 2.04
C PHE A 19 11.28 -0.75 2.07
N PHE A 20 10.44 -0.72 3.10
CA PHE A 20 9.58 0.40 3.42
C PHE A 20 10.08 1.08 4.69
N ILE A 21 10.68 2.26 4.55
CA ILE A 21 11.28 3.03 5.64
C ILE A 21 10.35 4.19 5.99
N TRP A 22 9.97 4.32 7.26
CA TRP A 22 9.06 5.38 7.69
C TRP A 22 9.43 5.92 9.07
N GLY A 23 8.84 7.05 9.45
CA GLY A 23 9.10 7.71 10.73
C GLY A 23 9.24 9.24 10.63
N PRO A 24 9.41 9.92 11.77
CA PRO A 24 9.31 11.37 11.85
C PRO A 24 10.35 12.09 11.00
N THR A 25 10.12 13.38 10.76
CA THR A 25 11.14 14.26 10.18
C THR A 25 12.42 14.19 11.01
N MET A 26 13.58 14.26 10.33
CA MET A 26 14.89 14.12 10.98
C MET A 26 15.11 12.81 11.76
N GLY A 27 14.25 11.79 11.57
CA GLY A 27 14.38 10.46 12.20
C GLY A 27 15.50 9.60 11.64
N GLY A 28 16.25 10.08 10.64
CA GLY A 28 17.36 9.35 10.01
C GLY A 28 16.96 8.41 8.87
N LYS A 29 15.78 8.63 8.26
CA LYS A 29 15.26 7.82 7.13
C LYS A 29 16.20 7.87 5.91
N SER A 30 16.43 9.07 5.37
CA SER A 30 17.30 9.26 4.19
C SER A 30 18.75 8.89 4.50
N PHE A 31 19.20 9.06 5.76
CA PHE A 31 20.52 8.58 6.19
C PHE A 31 20.61 7.05 6.20
N LEU A 32 19.58 6.30 6.63
CA LEU A 32 19.58 4.84 6.51
C LEU A 32 19.57 4.43 5.04
N ALA A 33 18.74 5.06 4.21
CA ALA A 33 18.68 4.76 2.78
C ALA A 33 20.01 5.01 2.06
N SER A 34 20.76 6.04 2.44
CA SER A 34 22.07 6.34 1.85
C SER A 34 23.18 5.35 2.22
N GLN A 35 22.98 4.50 3.22
CA GLN A 35 23.95 3.45 3.56
C GLN A 35 23.83 2.22 2.65
N PHE A 36 22.74 2.11 1.87
CA PHE A 36 22.59 1.02 0.93
C PHE A 36 23.60 1.12 -0.22
N PRO A 37 23.97 -0.01 -0.85
CA PRO A 37 24.94 -0.01 -1.93
C PRO A 37 24.49 0.88 -3.10
N ASP A 38 25.40 1.75 -3.52
CA ASP A 38 25.31 2.63 -4.71
C ASP A 38 23.89 3.15 -5.00
N PRO A 39 23.32 4.01 -4.12
CA PRO A 39 21.94 4.44 -4.24
C PRO A 39 21.75 5.57 -5.26
N ILE A 40 20.57 5.61 -5.86
CA ILE A 40 20.02 6.78 -6.57
C ILE A 40 18.68 7.16 -5.94
N VAL A 41 18.50 8.44 -5.65
CA VAL A 41 17.29 8.97 -5.00
C VAL A 41 16.38 9.64 -6.01
N PHE A 42 15.15 9.16 -6.16
CA PHE A 42 14.07 9.86 -6.85
C PHE A 42 13.34 10.73 -5.81
N ASN A 43 13.72 12.00 -5.81
CA ASN A 43 13.38 12.96 -4.77
C ASN A 43 12.13 13.77 -5.13
N THR A 44 11.19 13.90 -4.20
CA THR A 44 9.97 14.72 -4.33
C THR A 44 10.02 15.94 -3.43
N ASP A 45 10.66 15.84 -2.26
CA ASP A 45 10.51 16.78 -1.14
C ASP A 45 11.49 17.98 -1.16
N GLY A 46 12.32 18.09 -2.19
CA GLY A 46 13.30 19.17 -2.37
C GLY A 46 14.58 19.06 -1.53
N ASN A 47 14.75 18.01 -0.70
CA ASN A 47 15.93 17.87 0.16
C ASN A 47 17.13 17.17 -0.51
N ALA A 48 17.03 16.90 -1.81
CA ALA A 48 18.06 16.24 -2.61
C ALA A 48 19.47 16.85 -2.47
N GLU A 49 19.59 18.19 -2.50
CA GLU A 49 20.89 18.88 -2.51
C GLU A 49 21.67 18.72 -1.20
N ALA A 50 21.01 18.36 -0.11
CA ALA A 50 21.66 18.11 1.18
C ALA A 50 22.25 16.70 1.30
N ASN A 51 21.95 15.79 0.35
CA ASN A 51 22.39 14.41 0.38
C ASN A 51 23.69 14.23 -0.43
N THR A 52 24.56 13.31 0.01
CA THR A 52 25.81 12.96 -0.68
C THR A 52 25.61 11.93 -1.80
N VAL A 53 24.36 11.58 -2.10
CA VAL A 53 23.98 10.49 -3.01
C VAL A 53 23.37 11.11 -4.27
N PRO A 54 23.63 10.56 -5.47
CA PRO A 54 22.99 11.00 -6.70
C PRO A 54 21.46 11.02 -6.57
N SER A 55 20.86 12.12 -7.02
CA SER A 55 19.41 12.32 -6.92
C SER A 55 18.82 12.92 -8.18
N VAL A 56 17.59 12.53 -8.49
CA VAL A 56 16.77 13.12 -9.55
C VAL A 56 15.52 13.70 -8.89
N GLN A 57 15.31 15.01 -9.04
CA GLN A 57 14.07 15.64 -8.59
C GLN A 57 12.93 15.29 -9.55
N ILE A 58 11.86 14.73 -9.02
CA ILE A 58 10.63 14.41 -9.74
C ILE A 58 9.47 15.25 -9.21
N ARG A 59 8.69 15.82 -10.14
CA ARG A 59 7.51 16.63 -9.83
C ARG A 59 6.61 16.78 -11.04
N ASN A 60 5.32 17.02 -10.85
CA ASN A 60 4.46 17.48 -11.93
C ASN A 60 4.88 18.89 -12.39
N ILE A 61 5.15 19.07 -13.68
CA ILE A 61 5.49 20.36 -14.28
C ILE A 61 4.31 20.85 -15.10
N LYS A 62 3.86 22.07 -14.82
CA LYS A 62 2.76 22.72 -15.52
C LYS A 62 3.25 23.64 -16.63
N GLY A 63 2.52 23.66 -17.74
CA GLY A 63 2.71 24.59 -18.86
C GLY A 63 2.11 25.97 -18.57
N VAL A 64 2.20 26.86 -19.54
CA VAL A 64 1.61 28.21 -19.49
C VAL A 64 0.09 28.20 -19.40
N ASP A 65 -0.53 27.12 -19.88
CA ASP A 65 -1.97 26.83 -19.83
C ASP A 65 -2.41 26.24 -18.47
N GLY A 66 -1.47 26.04 -17.54
CA GLY A 66 -1.74 25.44 -16.24
C GLY A 66 -1.89 23.91 -16.25
N LYS A 67 -1.82 23.26 -17.43
CA LYS A 67 -1.91 21.81 -17.60
C LYS A 67 -0.58 21.13 -17.36
N ILE A 68 -0.61 19.87 -16.91
CA ILE A 68 0.61 19.09 -16.67
C ILE A 68 1.22 18.71 -18.02
N THR A 69 2.40 19.26 -18.31
CA THR A 69 3.17 18.97 -19.52
C THR A 69 4.20 17.86 -19.31
N ARG A 70 4.63 17.66 -18.06
CA ARG A 70 5.50 16.55 -17.66
C ARG A 70 5.04 16.00 -16.32
N SER A 71 4.46 14.82 -16.32
CA SER A 71 3.91 14.19 -15.12
C SER A 71 4.97 13.42 -14.34
N VAL A 72 4.69 13.14 -13.06
CA VAL A 72 5.50 12.23 -12.24
C VAL A 72 5.50 10.81 -12.82
N VAL A 73 4.39 10.38 -13.42
CA VAL A 73 4.23 9.05 -14.02
C VAL A 73 5.21 8.89 -15.18
N ASP A 74 5.20 9.82 -16.13
CA ASP A 74 6.11 9.78 -17.28
C ASP A 74 7.58 9.88 -16.88
N GLN A 75 7.88 10.57 -15.78
CA GLN A 75 9.23 10.68 -15.25
C GLN A 75 9.70 9.36 -14.65
N LEU A 76 8.87 8.73 -13.81
CA LEU A 76 9.17 7.45 -13.20
C LEU A 76 9.31 6.35 -14.26
N ASP A 77 8.40 6.28 -15.23
CA ASP A 77 8.46 5.31 -16.32
C ASP A 77 9.79 5.40 -17.09
N LYS A 78 10.23 6.63 -17.42
CA LYS A 78 11.52 6.86 -18.10
C LYS A 78 12.72 6.51 -17.24
N LEU A 79 12.69 6.86 -15.95
CA LEU A 79 13.78 6.58 -15.03
C LEU A 79 13.91 5.07 -14.76
N ILE A 80 12.79 4.37 -14.58
CA ILE A 80 12.75 2.91 -14.41
C ILE A 80 13.24 2.23 -15.69
N ALA A 81 12.79 2.68 -16.86
CA ALA A 81 13.29 2.17 -18.14
C ALA A 81 14.80 2.41 -18.31
N ALA A 82 15.32 3.56 -17.90
CA ALA A 82 16.76 3.85 -17.90
C ALA A 82 17.52 2.89 -16.97
N LEU A 83 17.02 2.64 -15.75
CA LEU A 83 17.59 1.65 -14.83
C LEU A 83 17.55 0.20 -15.35
N GLN A 84 16.72 -0.10 -16.35
CA GLN A 84 16.65 -1.43 -16.97
C GLN A 84 17.53 -1.56 -18.21
N THR A 85 17.77 -0.46 -18.92
CA THR A 85 18.30 -0.50 -20.30
C THR A 85 19.63 0.23 -20.46
N GLU A 86 19.91 1.24 -19.65
CA GLU A 86 21.15 2.00 -19.70
C GLU A 86 22.25 1.32 -18.87
N LYS A 87 23.51 1.60 -19.22
CA LYS A 87 24.65 1.10 -18.45
C LYS A 87 24.90 2.02 -17.25
N HIS A 88 24.72 1.50 -16.05
CA HIS A 88 24.99 2.22 -14.80
C HIS A 88 25.60 1.28 -13.74
N THR A 89 25.96 1.85 -12.58
CA THR A 89 26.49 1.13 -11.41
C THR A 89 25.57 1.18 -10.20
N TYR A 90 24.39 1.78 -10.31
CA TYR A 90 23.43 1.83 -9.21
C TYR A 90 23.00 0.41 -8.79
N GLU A 91 22.99 0.18 -7.48
CA GLU A 91 22.54 -1.06 -6.84
C GLU A 91 21.29 -0.85 -5.95
N THR A 92 20.85 0.41 -5.78
CA THR A 92 19.67 0.75 -4.97
C THR A 92 18.91 1.94 -5.58
N VAL A 93 17.58 1.83 -5.70
CA VAL A 93 16.69 2.96 -6.00
C VAL A 93 15.89 3.35 -4.76
N VAL A 94 15.83 4.64 -4.48
CA VAL A 94 15.12 5.22 -3.32
C VAL A 94 14.04 6.17 -3.79
N ILE A 95 12.79 5.97 -3.36
CA ILE A 95 11.68 6.90 -3.57
C ILE A 95 11.49 7.72 -2.28
N ASP A 96 11.86 9.01 -2.31
CA ASP A 96 11.84 9.92 -1.15
C ASP A 96 11.03 11.19 -1.49
N VAL A 97 9.74 11.32 -1.14
CA VAL A 97 8.87 10.44 -0.34
C VAL A 97 7.70 9.88 -1.17
N ILE A 98 7.34 8.62 -0.92
CA ILE A 98 6.24 7.93 -1.61
C ILE A 98 4.88 8.60 -1.41
N ASP A 99 4.70 9.29 -0.28
CA ASP A 99 3.49 10.06 0.01
C ASP A 99 3.22 11.15 -1.03
N ASP A 100 4.25 11.83 -1.53
CA ASP A 100 4.08 12.87 -2.55
C ASP A 100 3.81 12.25 -3.93
N ILE A 101 4.37 11.06 -4.20
CA ILE A 101 4.06 10.31 -5.43
C ILE A 101 2.57 10.00 -5.52
N VAL A 102 1.95 9.57 -4.41
CA VAL A 102 0.50 9.36 -4.34
C VAL A 102 -0.24 10.64 -4.74
N VAL A 103 0.05 11.76 -4.08
CA VAL A 103 -0.61 13.04 -4.37
C VAL A 103 -0.39 13.47 -5.82
N MET A 104 0.82 13.29 -6.36
CA MET A 104 1.15 13.69 -7.73
C MET A 104 0.50 12.78 -8.79
N ILE A 105 0.30 11.49 -8.51
CA ILE A 105 -0.51 10.61 -9.37
C ILE A 105 -1.97 11.06 -9.36
N GLU A 106 -2.52 11.43 -8.19
CA GLU A 106 -3.88 11.95 -8.10
C GLU A 106 -4.05 13.22 -8.94
N GLN A 107 -3.13 14.18 -8.79
CA GLN A 107 -3.09 15.41 -9.59
C GLN A 107 -2.99 15.13 -11.09
N TYR A 108 -2.17 14.15 -11.50
CA TYR A 108 -2.04 13.77 -12.91
C TYR A 108 -3.36 13.27 -13.49
N ILE A 109 -4.09 12.43 -12.75
CA ILE A 109 -5.39 11.91 -13.20
C ILE A 109 -6.42 13.03 -13.28
N CYS A 110 -6.50 13.87 -12.24
CA CYS A 110 -7.41 15.02 -12.20
C CYS A 110 -7.17 15.98 -13.37
N ASP A 111 -5.90 16.32 -13.66
CA ASP A 111 -5.54 17.22 -14.76
C ASP A 111 -5.95 16.67 -16.14
N LYS A 112 -5.82 15.35 -16.31
CA LYS A 112 -6.14 14.63 -17.56
C LYS A 112 -7.64 14.54 -17.83
N GLU A 113 -8.42 14.39 -16.78
CA GLU A 113 -9.89 14.32 -16.84
C GLU A 113 -10.56 15.70 -16.68
N ASP A 114 -9.77 16.76 -16.49
CA ASP A 114 -10.23 18.14 -16.28
C ASP A 114 -11.19 18.30 -15.09
N VAL A 115 -10.83 17.67 -13.97
CA VAL A 115 -11.59 17.71 -12.71
C VAL A 115 -10.71 18.16 -11.55
N GLU A 116 -11.33 18.63 -10.46
CA GLU A 116 -10.60 19.03 -9.25
C GLU A 116 -10.26 17.83 -8.37
N THR A 117 -11.20 16.88 -8.23
CA THR A 117 -11.01 15.71 -7.37
C THR A 117 -11.22 14.41 -8.14
N ILE A 118 -10.52 13.35 -7.70
CA ILE A 118 -10.69 12.00 -8.27
C ILE A 118 -12.15 11.51 -8.17
N GLY A 119 -12.89 11.97 -7.15
CA GLY A 119 -14.27 11.59 -6.91
C GLY A 119 -15.23 12.07 -7.99
N ASP A 120 -14.89 13.16 -8.70
CA ASP A 120 -15.72 13.74 -9.75
C ASP A 120 -15.71 12.88 -11.03
N ILE A 121 -14.77 11.94 -11.14
CA ILE A 121 -14.68 11.01 -12.27
C ILE A 121 -15.75 9.92 -12.10
N PRO A 122 -16.74 9.81 -13.01
CA PRO A 122 -17.90 8.94 -12.82
C PRO A 122 -17.55 7.46 -12.62
N TYR A 123 -18.41 6.77 -11.86
CA TYR A 123 -18.37 5.32 -11.63
C TYR A 123 -17.06 4.81 -11.00
N GLY A 124 -16.37 5.64 -10.22
CA GLY A 124 -15.14 5.27 -9.53
C GLY A 124 -13.94 5.04 -10.45
N LYS A 125 -14.04 5.45 -11.73
CA LYS A 125 -12.97 5.28 -12.71
C LYS A 125 -11.67 5.97 -12.30
N GLY A 126 -11.75 7.13 -11.64
CA GLY A 126 -10.58 7.84 -11.13
C GLY A 126 -9.80 7.02 -10.10
N TYR A 127 -10.49 6.44 -9.11
CA TYR A 127 -9.86 5.57 -8.11
C TYR A 127 -9.28 4.30 -8.71
N ALA A 128 -9.95 3.72 -9.73
CA ALA A 128 -9.44 2.57 -10.46
C ALA A 128 -8.17 2.92 -11.25
N ALA A 129 -8.17 4.06 -11.96
CA ALA A 129 -7.00 4.56 -12.68
C ALA A 129 -5.81 4.80 -11.74
N PHE A 130 -6.05 5.45 -10.60
CA PHE A 130 -5.04 5.65 -9.56
C PHE A 130 -4.45 4.32 -9.10
N THR A 131 -5.31 3.36 -8.75
CA THR A 131 -4.89 2.06 -8.22
C THR A 131 -4.04 1.31 -9.24
N ASN A 132 -4.45 1.32 -10.51
CA ASN A 132 -3.70 0.68 -11.58
C ASN A 132 -2.31 1.30 -11.76
N ILE A 133 -2.22 2.63 -11.86
CA ILE A 133 -0.94 3.34 -12.01
C ILE A 133 -0.02 3.07 -10.82
N PHE A 134 -0.55 3.19 -9.59
CA PHE A 134 0.24 3.00 -8.39
C PHE A 134 0.71 1.56 -8.19
N GLN A 135 -0.14 0.57 -8.49
CA GLN A 135 0.25 -0.84 -8.45
C GLN A 135 1.29 -1.17 -9.52
N GLN A 136 1.12 -0.65 -10.74
CA GLN A 136 2.08 -0.84 -11.82
C GLN A 136 3.46 -0.31 -11.41
N LEU A 137 3.53 0.92 -10.90
CA LEU A 137 4.77 1.52 -10.39
C LEU A 137 5.47 0.62 -9.36
N VAL A 138 4.74 0.15 -8.35
CA VAL A 138 5.30 -0.69 -7.28
C VAL A 138 5.80 -2.04 -7.82
N ILE A 139 5.09 -2.63 -8.79
CA ILE A 139 5.49 -3.89 -9.43
C ILE A 139 6.73 -3.69 -10.29
N GLU A 140 6.78 -2.63 -11.09
CA GLU A 140 7.92 -2.32 -11.96
C GLU A 140 9.18 -2.06 -11.14
N LEU A 141 9.09 -1.24 -10.09
CA LEU A 141 10.20 -1.02 -9.16
C LEU A 141 10.69 -2.33 -8.55
N LYS A 142 9.78 -3.15 -8.01
CA LYS A 142 10.13 -4.47 -7.43
C LYS A 142 10.80 -5.42 -8.43
N SER A 143 10.46 -5.31 -9.72
CA SER A 143 11.00 -6.17 -10.77
C SER A 143 12.45 -5.83 -11.14
N LEU A 144 12.97 -4.68 -10.70
CA LEU A 144 14.34 -4.29 -10.93
C LEU A 144 15.31 -5.23 -10.21
N PRO A 145 16.45 -5.60 -10.82
CA PRO A 145 17.45 -6.47 -10.21
C PRO A 145 18.35 -5.72 -9.21
N MET A 146 17.75 -4.93 -8.31
CA MET A 146 18.45 -4.06 -7.35
C MET A 146 17.61 -3.86 -6.08
N ASN A 147 18.17 -3.17 -5.09
CA ASN A 147 17.41 -2.84 -3.87
C ASN A 147 16.40 -1.71 -4.17
N VAL A 148 15.21 -1.80 -3.60
CA VAL A 148 14.15 -0.79 -3.73
C VAL A 148 13.78 -0.30 -2.35
N ILE A 149 13.82 1.01 -2.15
CA ILE A 149 13.49 1.65 -0.88
C ILE A 149 12.38 2.67 -1.10
N TYR A 150 11.31 2.54 -0.33
CA TYR A 150 10.24 3.52 -0.25
C TYR A 150 10.36 4.27 1.08
N ILE A 151 10.46 5.59 1.03
CA ILE A 151 10.46 6.42 2.24
C ILE A 151 9.09 7.05 2.42
N SER A 152 8.52 6.93 3.63
CA SER A 152 7.27 7.57 4.02
C SER A 152 7.43 8.42 5.28
N ARG A 153 6.55 9.41 5.45
CA ARG A 153 6.50 10.25 6.66
C ARG A 153 5.81 9.50 7.81
N ASN A 154 5.76 10.14 8.96
CA ASN A 154 5.07 9.63 10.16
C ASN A 154 3.70 10.28 10.27
N ALA A 155 2.73 9.49 10.68
CA ALA A 155 1.49 9.94 11.27
C ALA A 155 1.30 9.25 12.62
N SER A 156 0.25 9.64 13.34
CA SER A 156 -0.19 8.94 14.53
C SER A 156 -1.66 8.59 14.41
N LYS A 157 -2.03 7.49 15.05
CA LYS A 157 -3.40 7.04 15.22
C LYS A 157 -3.67 6.89 16.70
N THR A 158 -4.79 7.44 17.16
CA THR A 158 -5.25 7.26 18.53
C THR A 158 -6.08 5.98 18.62
N GLU A 159 -5.65 5.04 19.45
CA GLU A 159 -6.44 3.86 19.82
C GLU A 159 -6.71 3.90 21.33
N GLY A 160 -7.95 4.23 21.69
CA GLY A 160 -8.33 4.53 23.07
C GLY A 160 -7.60 5.77 23.60
N ASN A 161 -6.75 5.58 24.62
CA ASN A 161 -5.93 6.64 25.22
C ASN A 161 -4.44 6.56 24.82
N ILE A 162 -4.11 5.73 23.83
CA ILE A 162 -2.72 5.49 23.40
C ILE A 162 -2.55 6.05 21.98
N GLU A 163 -1.54 6.90 21.82
CA GLU A 163 -1.09 7.37 20.52
C GLU A 163 -0.08 6.38 19.92
N ILE A 164 -0.41 5.84 18.76
CA ILE A 164 0.41 4.85 18.04
C ILE A 164 0.99 5.51 16.79
N GLU A 165 2.31 5.50 16.68
CA GLU A 165 3.01 5.95 15.47
C GLU A 165 2.77 4.98 14.32
N ILE A 166 2.35 5.51 13.17
CA ILE A 166 2.12 4.77 11.92
C ILE A 166 2.74 5.53 10.74
N PRO A 167 2.94 4.89 9.59
CA PRO A 167 3.26 5.63 8.36
C PRO A 167 2.15 6.61 8.00
N SER A 168 2.48 7.76 7.42
CA SER A 168 1.48 8.71 6.91
C SER A 168 0.73 8.22 5.68
N LEU A 169 1.31 7.25 4.97
CA LEU A 169 0.71 6.64 3.80
C LEU A 169 -0.61 5.96 4.18
N LYS A 170 -1.70 6.29 3.48
CA LYS A 170 -3.03 5.70 3.74
C LYS A 170 -2.94 4.17 3.70
N GLU A 171 -3.67 3.49 4.59
CA GLU A 171 -3.59 2.03 4.78
C GLU A 171 -3.69 1.23 3.47
N LYS A 172 -4.60 1.59 2.57
CA LYS A 172 -4.74 0.93 1.25
C LYS A 172 -3.45 1.01 0.42
N HIS A 173 -2.79 2.16 0.38
CA HIS A 173 -1.54 2.34 -0.36
C HIS A 173 -0.38 1.67 0.37
N GLN A 174 -0.35 1.77 1.70
CA GLN A 174 0.62 1.08 2.53
C GLN A 174 0.56 -0.44 2.31
N ASN A 175 -0.62 -1.03 2.17
CA ASN A 175 -0.78 -2.46 1.90
C ASN A 175 -0.21 -2.86 0.54
N ILE A 176 -0.34 -2.02 -0.49
CA ILE A 176 0.26 -2.24 -1.81
C ILE A 176 1.79 -2.22 -1.71
N VAL A 177 2.35 -1.22 -1.02
CA VAL A 177 3.82 -1.08 -0.85
C VAL A 177 4.38 -2.19 0.04
N ASN A 178 3.85 -2.38 1.25
CA ASN A 178 4.32 -3.39 2.21
C ASN A 178 4.12 -4.82 1.69
N GLY A 179 3.05 -5.10 0.95
CA GLY A 179 2.84 -6.40 0.31
C GLY A 179 3.96 -6.78 -0.67
N ASN A 180 4.68 -5.78 -1.18
CA ASN A 180 5.81 -5.92 -2.08
C ASN A 180 7.17 -5.72 -1.39
N CYS A 181 7.19 -5.30 -0.12
CA CYS A 181 8.41 -5.17 0.66
C CYS A 181 8.77 -6.48 1.39
N ASP A 182 10.05 -6.57 1.74
CA ASP A 182 10.64 -7.59 2.59
C ASP A 182 10.65 -7.14 4.06
N LEU A 183 10.89 -5.84 4.29
CA LEU A 183 10.96 -5.24 5.61
C LEU A 183 10.25 -3.89 5.67
N SER A 184 9.51 -3.66 6.74
CA SER A 184 9.02 -2.34 7.15
C SER A 184 9.84 -1.87 8.34
N ILE A 185 10.52 -0.74 8.20
CA ILE A 185 11.49 -0.23 9.17
C ILE A 185 11.06 1.15 9.65
N GLN A 186 10.84 1.28 10.96
CA GLN A 186 10.63 2.57 11.60
C GLN A 186 11.97 3.17 12.02
N CYS A 187 12.25 4.39 11.55
CA CYS A 187 13.39 5.20 11.99
C CYS A 187 12.90 6.33 12.88
N LYS A 188 13.53 6.51 14.05
CA LYS A 188 13.21 7.60 14.97
C LYS A 188 14.46 8.12 15.67
N LYS A 189 14.41 9.38 16.12
CA LYS A 189 15.45 9.99 16.94
C LYS A 189 14.94 10.17 18.36
N VAL A 190 15.67 9.61 19.34
CA VAL A 190 15.38 9.77 20.76
C VAL A 190 16.59 10.41 21.42
N GLY A 191 16.47 11.68 21.79
CA GLY A 191 17.59 12.49 22.26
C GLY A 191 18.68 12.58 21.19
N LYS A 192 19.85 12.02 21.47
CA LYS A 192 21.00 11.96 20.54
C LYS A 192 21.07 10.65 19.73
N ASN A 193 20.23 9.67 20.06
CA ASN A 193 20.31 8.34 19.49
C ASN A 193 19.33 8.17 18.33
N TYR A 194 19.84 7.66 17.21
CA TYR A 194 19.01 7.21 16.10
C TYR A 194 18.66 5.74 16.31
N ILE A 195 17.37 5.42 16.21
CA ILE A 195 16.82 4.09 16.46
C ILE A 195 16.17 3.60 15.16
N ARG A 196 16.45 2.35 14.81
CA ARG A 196 15.89 1.64 13.65
C ARG A 196 15.23 0.36 14.14
N VAL A 197 13.94 0.16 13.86
CA VAL A 197 13.18 -1.00 14.33
C VAL A 197 12.40 -1.63 13.18
N ALA A 198 12.56 -2.93 12.97
CA ALA A 198 11.70 -3.69 12.07
C ALA A 198 10.29 -3.81 12.67
N LYS A 199 9.30 -3.26 11.99
CA LYS A 199 7.88 -3.28 12.39
C LYS A 199 7.11 -4.39 11.70
N ALA A 200 7.53 -4.76 10.50
CA ALA A 200 7.02 -5.93 9.79
C ALA A 200 8.16 -6.58 9.01
N ARG A 201 8.07 -7.91 8.88
CA ARG A 201 8.98 -8.73 8.08
C ARG A 201 8.16 -9.66 7.22
N ARG A 202 8.57 -9.85 5.96
CA ARG A 202 7.93 -10.79 5.05
C ARG A 202 8.08 -12.25 5.51
N LYS A 203 9.21 -12.55 6.15
CA LYS A 203 9.55 -13.85 6.71
C LYS A 203 10.55 -13.69 7.84
N ASP A 204 10.91 -14.81 8.47
CA ASP A 204 11.98 -14.86 9.45
C ASP A 204 13.33 -14.86 8.73
N TYR A 205 14.12 -13.81 8.91
CA TYR A 205 15.46 -13.70 8.35
C TYR A 205 16.50 -14.30 9.30
N MET A 206 17.46 -15.03 8.74
CA MET A 206 18.62 -15.57 9.45
C MET A 206 19.90 -14.97 8.84
N ARG A 207 20.89 -14.71 9.69
CA ARG A 207 22.15 -14.05 9.29
C ARG A 207 22.91 -14.86 8.24
N ASP A 208 22.94 -16.18 8.41
CA ASP A 208 23.63 -17.14 7.54
C ASP A 208 22.97 -17.31 6.16
N GLN A 209 21.76 -16.77 5.97
CA GLN A 209 21.02 -16.81 4.70
C GLN A 209 21.09 -15.50 3.91
N VAL A 210 21.77 -14.48 4.44
CA VAL A 210 22.02 -13.21 3.74
C VAL A 210 23.38 -13.32 3.08
N ASP A 211 23.40 -13.37 1.75
CA ASP A 211 24.61 -13.55 0.93
C ASP A 211 25.33 -12.24 0.61
N ASP A 212 24.70 -11.10 0.88
CA ASP A 212 25.24 -9.76 0.63
C ASP A 212 25.76 -9.13 1.93
N GLU A 213 27.09 -9.04 2.06
CA GLU A 213 27.76 -8.53 3.27
C GLU A 213 27.40 -7.07 3.58
N LYS A 214 27.23 -6.23 2.55
CA LYS A 214 26.85 -4.82 2.73
C LYS A 214 25.43 -4.73 3.29
N ILE A 215 24.51 -5.52 2.75
CA ILE A 215 23.13 -5.59 3.25
C ILE A 215 23.10 -6.16 4.66
N LEU A 216 23.84 -7.25 4.94
CA LEU A 216 23.93 -7.83 6.27
C LEU A 216 24.39 -6.80 7.33
N ALA A 217 25.41 -6.01 7.02
CA ALA A 217 25.90 -4.95 7.90
C ALA A 217 24.82 -3.88 8.18
N ILE A 218 23.99 -3.53 7.20
CA ILE A 218 22.86 -2.61 7.39
C ILE A 218 21.80 -3.25 8.28
N LEU A 219 21.40 -4.49 8.00
CA LEU A 219 20.39 -5.22 8.77
C LEU A 219 20.79 -5.38 10.24
N ASP A 220 22.08 -5.51 10.53
CA ASP A 220 22.63 -5.56 11.88
C ASP A 220 22.40 -4.30 12.70
N THR A 221 22.23 -3.16 12.04
CA THR A 221 21.89 -1.90 12.71
C THR A 221 20.40 -1.77 13.05
N ILE A 222 19.55 -2.72 12.61
CA ILE A 222 18.10 -2.64 12.72
C ILE A 222 17.60 -3.68 13.74
N THR A 223 17.04 -3.18 14.83
CA THR A 223 16.49 -4.02 15.89
C THR A 223 15.28 -4.80 15.37
N GLY A 224 15.26 -6.12 15.62
CA GLY A 224 14.13 -6.99 15.31
C GLY A 224 14.12 -7.57 13.89
N VAL A 225 15.15 -7.34 13.06
CA VAL A 225 15.22 -7.96 11.72
C VAL A 225 15.42 -9.46 11.78
N PHE A 226 16.36 -9.94 12.60
CA PHE A 226 16.71 -11.36 12.67
C PHE A 226 15.93 -12.12 13.74
N GLY A 227 15.77 -13.43 13.52
CA GLY A 227 15.20 -14.35 14.51
C GLY A 227 13.84 -14.91 14.09
N ARG A 228 13.46 -16.01 14.74
CA ARG A 228 12.24 -16.76 14.40
C ARG A 228 11.02 -16.21 15.11
N SER A 229 9.93 -16.09 14.38
CA SER A 229 8.62 -15.79 14.95
C SER A 229 8.18 -16.96 15.83
N ALA A 230 7.59 -16.65 16.99
CA ALA A 230 7.09 -17.68 17.89
C ALA A 230 5.99 -18.49 17.19
N LYS A 231 6.09 -19.82 17.24
CA LYS A 231 5.03 -20.69 16.73
C LYS A 231 3.86 -20.66 17.70
N THR A 232 2.72 -20.14 17.25
CA THR A 232 1.47 -20.19 18.01
C THR A 232 0.90 -21.61 17.94
N SER A 233 0.64 -22.23 19.09
CA SER A 233 -0.06 -23.52 19.13
C SER A 233 -1.53 -23.34 18.74
N ARG A 234 -2.17 -24.38 18.20
CA ARG A 234 -3.59 -24.32 17.80
C ARG A 234 -4.50 -23.88 18.95
N LYS A 235 -4.23 -24.33 20.17
CA LYS A 235 -4.99 -23.92 21.36
C LYS A 235 -4.92 -22.42 21.61
N VAL A 236 -3.71 -21.86 21.57
CA VAL A 236 -3.50 -20.41 21.74
C VAL A 236 -4.12 -19.63 20.58
N GLN A 237 -4.05 -20.18 19.35
CA GLN A 237 -4.69 -19.58 18.19
C GLN A 237 -6.21 -19.51 18.34
N ASP A 238 -6.85 -20.62 18.73
CA ASP A 238 -8.30 -20.68 18.95
C ASP A 238 -8.74 -19.70 20.05
N GLU A 239 -7.96 -19.57 21.13
CA GLU A 239 -8.21 -18.58 22.19
C GLU A 239 -8.07 -17.13 21.71
N ILE A 240 -7.08 -16.83 20.87
CA ILE A 240 -6.90 -15.49 20.29
C ILE A 240 -8.07 -15.16 19.36
N VAL A 241 -8.46 -16.09 18.48
CA VAL A 241 -9.58 -15.90 17.55
C VAL A 241 -10.87 -15.62 18.33
N LYS A 242 -11.14 -16.40 19.37
CA LYS A 242 -12.32 -16.19 20.21
C LYS A 242 -12.32 -14.79 20.85
N LYS A 243 -11.19 -14.31 21.35
CA LYS A 243 -11.08 -12.95 21.91
C LYS A 243 -11.30 -11.86 20.86
N LEU A 244 -10.82 -12.06 19.64
CA LEU A 244 -11.02 -11.11 18.54
C LEU A 244 -12.49 -11.07 18.11
N GLU A 245 -13.16 -12.22 17.99
CA GLU A 245 -14.59 -12.32 17.70
C GLU A 245 -15.43 -11.63 18.79
N GLU A 246 -15.10 -11.87 20.07
CA GLU A 246 -15.75 -11.19 21.20
C GLU A 246 -15.54 -9.67 21.15
N GLN A 247 -14.34 -9.19 20.80
CA GLN A 247 -14.06 -7.76 20.66
C GLN A 247 -14.80 -7.12 19.47
N GLU A 248 -14.87 -7.81 18.33
CA GLU A 248 -15.64 -7.35 17.16
C GLU A 248 -17.14 -7.27 17.45
N ASP A 249 -17.69 -8.24 18.18
CA ASP A 249 -19.10 -8.25 18.55
C ASP A 249 -19.43 -7.14 19.54
N VAL A 250 -18.54 -6.85 20.50
CA VAL A 250 -18.67 -5.69 21.40
C VAL A 250 -18.66 -4.36 20.62
N LEU A 251 -17.71 -4.18 19.70
CA LEU A 251 -17.61 -2.97 18.86
C LEU A 251 -18.84 -2.79 17.95
N LYS A 252 -19.44 -3.88 17.43
CA LYS A 252 -20.68 -3.82 16.63
C LYS A 252 -21.89 -3.41 17.47
N VAL A 253 -21.97 -3.86 18.73
CA VAL A 253 -23.06 -3.49 19.64
C VAL A 253 -22.95 -2.03 20.07
N GLU A 254 -21.73 -1.53 20.33
CA GLU A 254 -21.47 -0.12 20.67
C GLU A 254 -21.66 0.83 19.47
N GLY A 255 -21.36 0.38 18.24
CA GLY A 255 -21.63 1.15 17.02
C GLY A 255 -23.12 1.30 16.71
N ASN A 256 -23.96 0.34 17.13
CA ASN A 256 -25.41 0.38 16.93
C ASN A 256 -26.17 1.15 18.02
N SER A 257 -25.56 1.44 19.18
CA SER A 257 -26.20 2.18 20.28
C SER A 257 -25.99 3.70 20.24
N ASN A 258 -25.13 4.20 19.35
CA ASN A 258 -24.87 5.64 19.16
C ASN A 258 -25.52 6.26 17.89
N GLY A 259 -26.50 5.57 17.29
CA GLY A 259 -27.17 6.02 16.06
C GLY A 259 -28.65 6.37 16.25
N ASP A 260 -28.96 7.40 17.05
CA ASP A 260 -30.22 8.15 16.88
C ASP A 260 -30.04 9.61 17.33
N SER A 261 -29.33 10.39 16.52
CA SER A 261 -29.52 11.84 16.47
C SER A 261 -29.35 12.30 15.02
N LYS A 262 -30.38 12.96 14.52
CA LYS A 262 -30.45 13.53 13.18
C LYS A 262 -29.42 14.65 13.07
N GLU A 263 -28.49 14.54 12.13
CA GLU A 263 -27.81 15.68 11.55
C GLU A 263 -28.44 15.96 10.18
N GLU A 264 -29.37 16.90 10.17
CA GLU A 264 -29.69 17.70 8.99
C GLU A 264 -28.53 18.69 8.81
N THR A 265 -27.61 18.41 7.90
CA THR A 265 -26.68 19.44 7.41
C THR A 265 -27.41 20.29 6.37
N ASN A 266 -27.77 21.49 6.80
CA ASN A 266 -28.18 22.61 5.96
C ASN A 266 -27.10 22.91 4.92
N THR A 267 -27.51 22.88 3.65
CA THR A 267 -26.87 23.60 2.55
C THR A 267 -27.38 25.04 2.57
N ASP A 268 -26.53 26.01 2.90
CA ASP A 268 -26.75 27.41 2.56
C ASP A 268 -25.69 27.82 1.52
N THR A 269 -26.15 28.06 0.30
CA THR A 269 -25.51 28.98 -0.63
C THR A 269 -26.62 29.93 -1.07
N GLU A 270 -26.54 31.17 -0.59
CA GLU A 270 -27.38 32.27 -1.04
C GLU A 270 -27.12 32.55 -2.52
N ASN A 271 -28.19 32.63 -3.31
CA ASN A 271 -28.41 33.75 -4.23
C ASN A 271 -29.89 33.80 -4.67
N THR A 272 -30.52 34.92 -4.30
CA THR A 272 -31.52 35.73 -5.01
C THR A 272 -31.99 35.24 -6.39
N ASP A 273 -33.29 35.03 -6.60
CA ASP A 273 -34.22 36.09 -7.04
C ASP A 273 -35.63 35.55 -7.37
N THR A 274 -36.62 36.33 -6.92
CA THR A 274 -37.96 36.64 -7.48
C THR A 274 -38.98 35.56 -7.91
N ASP A 275 -40.18 35.76 -7.37
CA ASP A 275 -41.49 35.80 -8.06
C ASP A 275 -42.50 34.63 -7.95
N THR A 276 -43.53 34.94 -7.14
CA THR A 276 -45.00 34.82 -7.33
C THR A 276 -45.72 33.46 -7.32
N GLU A 277 -46.65 33.38 -6.34
CA GLU A 277 -48.03 32.88 -6.40
C GLU A 277 -48.36 31.50 -7.03
N ASN A 278 -48.95 30.61 -6.21
CA ASN A 278 -50.40 30.33 -6.15
C ASN A 278 -50.75 28.85 -5.88
N THR A 279 -51.51 28.66 -4.79
CA THR A 279 -52.64 27.75 -4.52
C THR A 279 -52.68 26.23 -4.83
N LYS A 280 -53.15 25.52 -3.77
CA LYS A 280 -54.11 24.36 -3.74
C LYS A 280 -53.56 23.00 -4.23
N SER A 281 -53.91 21.83 -3.69
CA SER A 281 -54.87 21.35 -2.69
C SER A 281 -54.66 19.83 -2.51
N ALA A 282 -54.99 19.29 -1.31
CA ALA A 282 -55.56 17.95 -1.00
C ALA A 282 -54.99 16.69 -1.71
N THR A 283 -54.73 15.54 -1.08
CA THR A 283 -55.62 14.77 -0.18
C THR A 283 -54.88 13.54 0.37
N LYS A 284 -55.29 13.07 1.55
CA LYS A 284 -54.88 11.85 2.29
C LYS A 284 -55.13 10.54 1.51
N LYS A 285 -54.29 9.51 1.73
CA LYS A 285 -54.68 8.21 2.37
C LYS A 285 -53.53 7.18 2.54
N ALA A 286 -53.37 6.77 3.81
CA ALA A 286 -53.15 5.43 4.39
C ALA A 286 -52.09 4.43 3.84
N LYS A 287 -51.29 3.94 4.80
CA LYS A 287 -50.29 2.84 4.77
C LYS A 287 -50.90 1.46 4.40
N PRO A 288 -50.06 0.45 4.06
CA PRO A 288 -49.65 -0.48 5.13
C PRO A 288 -48.18 -0.91 5.13
N VAL A 289 -47.77 -1.35 6.32
CA VAL A 289 -46.47 -1.87 6.76
C VAL A 289 -46.18 -3.24 6.12
N ALA A 290 -45.00 -3.42 5.55
CA ALA A 290 -44.50 -4.71 5.08
C ALA A 290 -43.30 -5.19 5.92
N LYS A 291 -43.52 -6.26 6.68
CA LYS A 291 -42.51 -7.09 7.36
C LYS A 291 -41.58 -7.74 6.32
N LYS A 292 -40.26 -7.52 6.40
CA LYS A 292 -39.30 -8.36 5.69
C LYS A 292 -38.92 -9.56 6.59
N LYS A 293 -39.32 -10.74 6.12
CA LYS A 293 -38.98 -12.06 6.64
C LYS A 293 -37.53 -12.40 6.28
N THR A 294 -36.82 -12.94 7.26
CA THR A 294 -35.53 -13.62 7.15
C THR A 294 -35.65 -14.87 6.28
N ALA A 295 -34.65 -15.10 5.42
CA ALA A 295 -34.52 -16.33 4.62
C ALA A 295 -33.74 -17.40 5.43
N PRO A 296 -34.13 -18.69 5.36
CA PRO A 296 -33.47 -19.75 6.12
C PRO A 296 -32.17 -20.22 5.46
N VAL A 297 -31.15 -20.40 6.30
CA VAL A 297 -29.88 -21.07 6.00
C VAL A 297 -30.15 -22.57 5.83
N ASN A 298 -29.78 -23.14 4.68
CA ASN A 298 -29.89 -24.56 4.43
C ASN A 298 -28.52 -25.24 4.68
N GLN A 299 -28.40 -25.93 5.80
CA GLN A 299 -27.31 -26.85 6.10
C GLN A 299 -27.54 -28.16 5.34
N LYS A 300 -26.75 -28.45 4.30
CA LYS A 300 -26.48 -29.83 3.86
C LYS A 300 -25.05 -29.95 3.33
N GLU A 301 -24.27 -30.79 4.00
CA GLU A 301 -22.99 -31.31 3.55
C GLU A 301 -23.12 -31.94 2.16
N SER A 302 -22.23 -31.55 1.24
CA SER A 302 -22.02 -32.28 -0.02
C SER A 302 -20.73 -33.08 0.09
N THR A 303 -20.89 -34.40 0.17
CA THR A 303 -19.79 -35.37 0.11
C THR A 303 -19.42 -35.61 -1.36
N VAL A 304 -18.31 -35.03 -1.82
CA VAL A 304 -17.77 -35.32 -3.15
C VAL A 304 -16.74 -36.45 -3.04
N LYS A 305 -17.07 -37.61 -3.62
CA LYS A 305 -16.12 -38.71 -3.84
C LYS A 305 -15.16 -38.37 -4.99
N PRO A 306 -13.88 -38.77 -4.93
CA PRO A 306 -12.92 -38.49 -5.99
C PRO A 306 -13.24 -39.29 -7.27
N ALA A 307 -13.19 -38.61 -8.42
CA ALA A 307 -13.35 -39.23 -9.73
C ALA A 307 -12.13 -40.11 -10.05
N VAL A 308 -12.38 -41.41 -10.26
CA VAL A 308 -11.43 -42.38 -10.79
C VAL A 308 -11.73 -42.57 -12.28
N ASN A 309 -10.67 -42.64 -13.09
CA ASN A 309 -10.59 -42.92 -14.52
C ASN A 309 -10.88 -41.77 -15.49
N ALA A 310 -9.80 -41.08 -15.92
CA ALA A 310 -9.75 -40.42 -17.22
C ALA A 310 -8.73 -41.15 -18.11
N THR A 311 -9.25 -41.75 -19.16
CA THR A 311 -8.55 -42.52 -20.19
C THR A 311 -7.54 -41.65 -20.96
N ALA A 312 -6.38 -42.22 -21.25
CA ALA A 312 -5.25 -41.56 -21.92
C ALA A 312 -5.63 -40.91 -23.26
N GLN A 313 -5.59 -39.58 -23.34
CA GLN A 313 -5.64 -38.85 -24.60
C GLN A 313 -4.23 -38.76 -25.20
N ARG A 314 -4.08 -39.31 -26.41
CA ARG A 314 -2.85 -39.28 -27.21
C ARG A 314 -2.52 -37.83 -27.60
N ARG A 315 -1.32 -37.40 -27.23
CA ARG A 315 -0.74 -36.09 -27.57
C ARG A 315 -0.37 -36.05 -29.06
N ILE A 316 -1.00 -35.19 -29.84
CA ILE A 316 -0.57 -34.85 -31.20
C ILE A 316 0.67 -33.95 -31.07
N LYS A 317 1.79 -34.35 -31.70
CA LYS A 317 3.02 -33.55 -31.77
C LYS A 317 2.87 -32.51 -32.89
N PRO A 318 3.17 -31.22 -32.67
CA PRO A 318 3.32 -30.28 -33.77
C PRO A 318 4.62 -30.60 -34.54
N LYS A 319 4.51 -30.59 -35.87
CA LYS A 319 5.64 -30.64 -36.80
C LYS A 319 6.19 -29.22 -36.96
N ILE A 320 7.48 -29.09 -36.64
CA ILE A 320 8.45 -28.02 -36.94
C ILE A 320 8.09 -26.64 -36.41
#